data_AF-A0A951RTR3-F1
#
_entry.id   AF-A0A951RTR3-F1
#
_cell.length_a   1.000
_cell.length_b   1.000
_cell.length_c   1.000
_cell.angle_alpha   90.00
_cell.angle_beta   90.00
_cell.angle_gamma   90.00
#
_symmetry.space_group_name_H-M   'P 1'
#
loop_
_entity.id
_entity.type
_entity.pdbx_description
1 polymer ?
#
loop_
_entity_poly.entity_id
_entity_poly.type
_entity_poly.pdbx_seq_one_letter_code
_entity_poly.pdbx_strand_id
1 'polypeptide(L)' 'MKNQLPEWAQCLEVQVAGFDLKAWRENLGLKQDQAAALLGITREQYGRLERRQHPLDQRTKLACFFLKNLCKFA' A
#
# COMPACT_ATOMS: atom_id res chain seq x y z
N MET A 1 14.69 10.44 18.00
CA MET A 1 14.51 9.07 18.53
C MET A 1 14.25 8.17 17.35
N LYS A 2 15.10 7.16 17.11
CA LYS A 2 14.88 6.19 16.03
C LYS A 2 13.77 5.26 16.52
N ASN A 3 12.56 5.42 15.98
CA ASN A 3 11.45 4.50 16.23
C ASN A 3 11.80 3.17 15.55
N GLN A 4 12.60 2.36 16.25
CA GLN A 4 12.97 1.03 15.78
C GLN A 4 11.74 0.14 15.94
N LEU A 5 11.23 -0.37 14.83
CA LEU A 5 10.09 -1.27 14.83
C LEU A 5 10.45 -2.57 15.59
N PRO A 6 9.50 -3.16 16.32
CA PRO A 6 9.72 -4.43 17.03
C PRO A 6 10.11 -5.54 16.03
N GLU A 7 10.88 -6.52 16.49
CA GLU A 7 11.52 -7.54 15.63
C GLU A 7 10.54 -8.28 14.71
N TRP A 8 9.34 -8.60 15.20
CA TRP A 8 8.26 -9.20 14.39
C TRP A 8 7.78 -8.29 13.24
N ALA A 9 7.94 -6.98 13.37
CA ALA A 9 7.55 -5.97 12.40
C ALA A 9 8.69 -5.58 11.45
N GLN A 10 9.93 -6.01 11.69
CA GLN A 10 11.07 -5.71 10.81
C GLN A 10 10.94 -6.39 9.44
N CYS A 11 10.25 -7.53 9.36
CA CYS A 11 9.86 -8.16 8.09
C CYS A 11 8.95 -7.28 7.22
N LEU A 12 8.15 -6.39 7.84
CA LEU A 12 7.33 -5.41 7.11
C LEU A 12 8.20 -4.26 6.57
N GLU A 13 9.28 -3.91 7.25
CA GLU A 13 10.18 -2.80 6.89
C GLU A 13 10.89 -3.04 5.54
N VAL A 14 11.18 -4.31 5.22
CA VAL A 14 11.91 -4.72 4.01
C VAL A 14 11.08 -4.59 2.72
N GLN A 15 9.74 -4.56 2.77
CA GLN A 15 8.88 -4.45 1.57
C GLN A 15 8.33 -3.04 1.30
N VAL A 16 8.67 -2.07 2.16
CA VAL A 16 8.05 -0.74 2.19
C VAL A 16 8.87 0.29 1.39
N ALA A 17 10.13 0.01 1.08
CA ALA A 17 10.94 0.81 0.16
C ALA A 17 10.67 0.39 -1.29
N GLY A 18 10.10 1.28 -2.11
CA GLY A 18 9.81 1.01 -3.52
C GLY A 18 8.43 0.43 -3.83
N PHE A 19 7.45 0.61 -2.93
CA PHE A 19 6.07 0.15 -3.17
C PHE A 19 5.42 0.92 -4.32
N ASP A 20 5.20 0.23 -5.45
CA ASP A 20 4.47 0.76 -6.60
C ASP A 20 2.96 0.50 -6.43
N LEU A 21 2.21 1.57 -6.19
CA LEU A 21 0.77 1.53 -5.98
C LEU A 21 0.01 1.08 -7.24
N LYS A 22 0.51 1.46 -8.42
CA LYS A 22 -0.11 1.11 -9.71
C LYS A 22 0.09 -0.37 -9.98
N ALA A 23 1.32 -0.87 -9.82
CA ALA A 23 1.61 -2.30 -9.97
C ALA A 23 0.82 -3.15 -8.97
N TRP A 24 0.68 -2.69 -7.71
CA TRP A 24 -0.16 -3.38 -6.72
C TRP A 24 -1.62 -3.51 -7.18
N ARG A 25 -2.22 -2.41 -7.65
CA ARG A 25 -3.61 -2.40 -8.13
C ARG A 25 -3.80 -3.30 -9.35
N GLU A 26 -2.89 -3.24 -10.31
CA GLU A 26 -2.95 -4.02 -11.54
C GLU A 26 -2.80 -5.52 -11.27
N ASN A 27 -1.93 -5.91 -10.33
CA ASN A 27 -1.81 -7.29 -9.87
C ASN A 27 -3.08 -7.84 -9.23
N LEU A 28 -3.91 -6.97 -8.64
CA LEU A 28 -5.21 -7.34 -8.07
C LEU A 28 -6.36 -7.21 -9.08
N GLY A 29 -6.09 -6.78 -10.32
CA GLY A 29 -7.12 -6.57 -11.34
C GLY A 29 -8.10 -5.44 -11.02
N LEU A 30 -7.72 -4.50 -10.14
CA LEU A 30 -8.62 -3.46 -9.64
C LEU A 30 -8.59 -2.19 -10.49
N LYS A 31 -9.74 -1.52 -10.57
CA LYS A 31 -9.83 -0.13 -11.04
C LYS A 31 -9.42 0.85 -9.93
N GLN A 32 -9.07 2.08 -10.29
CA GLN A 32 -8.61 3.09 -9.32
C GLN A 32 -9.66 3.41 -8.25
N ASP A 33 -10.94 3.43 -8.60
CA ASP A 33 -12.07 3.63 -7.69
C ASP A 33 -12.21 2.48 -6.68
N GLN A 34 -12.09 1.23 -7.14
CA GLN A 34 -12.13 0.05 -6.28
C GLN A 34 -10.93 0.00 -5.32
N ALA A 35 -9.73 0.31 -5.82
CA ALA A 35 -8.53 0.40 -5.00
C ALA A 35 -8.63 1.53 -3.96
N ALA A 36 -9.18 2.68 -4.34
CA ALA A 36 -9.45 3.79 -3.43
C ALA A 36 -10.44 3.40 -2.33
N ALA A 37 -11.51 2.67 -2.69
CA ALA A 37 -12.50 2.16 -1.74
C ALA A 37 -11.87 1.21 -0.71
N LEU A 38 -11.00 0.29 -1.14
CA LEU A 38 -10.29 -0.62 -0.24
C LEU A 38 -9.34 0.11 0.73
N LEU A 39 -8.76 1.22 0.29
CA LEU A 39 -7.88 2.05 1.12
C LEU A 39 -8.64 3.09 1.96
N GLY A 40 -9.96 3.20 1.79
CA GLY A 40 -10.79 4.18 2.49
C GLY A 40 -10.47 5.64 2.10
N ILE A 41 -10.04 5.88 0.86
CA ILE A 41 -9.73 7.21 0.33
C ILE A 41 -10.56 7.50 -0.92
N THR A 42 -10.60 8.77 -1.34
CA THR A 42 -11.27 9.15 -2.59
C THR A 42 -10.46 8.69 -3.81
N ARG A 43 -11.14 8.45 -4.95
CA ARG A 43 -10.50 8.15 -6.24
C ARG A 43 -9.46 9.21 -6.63
N GLU A 44 -9.75 10.47 -6.34
CA GLU A 44 -8.90 11.59 -6.71
C GLU A 44 -7.61 11.63 -5.87
N GLN A 45 -7.72 11.37 -4.56
CA GLN A 45 -6.57 11.14 -3.69
C GLN A 45 -5.74 9.94 -4.17
N TYR A 46 -6.39 8.83 -4.53
CA TYR A 46 -5.72 7.65 -5.05
C TYR A 46 -4.94 7.94 -6.35
N GLY A 47 -5.59 8.60 -7.32
CA GLY A 47 -4.92 9.00 -8.57
C GLY A 47 -3.77 9.98 -8.35
N ARG A 48 -3.86 10.84 -7.33
CA ARG A 48 -2.75 11.70 -6.91
C ARG A 48 -1.58 10.89 -6.33
N LEU A 49 -1.86 9.83 -5.56
CA LEU A 49 -0.83 8.93 -5.03
C LEU A 49 -0.12 8.13 -6.13
N GLU A 50 -0.84 7.65 -7.15
CA GLU A 50 -0.22 6.97 -8.30
C GLU A 50 0.65 7.91 -9.16
N ARG A 51 0.30 9.21 -9.24
CA ARG A 51 1.01 10.20 -10.07
C ARG A 51 2.16 10.90 -9.36
N ARG A 52 2.14 10.97 -8.02
CA ARG A 52 3.14 11.72 -7.25
C ARG A 52 4.45 10.94 -7.16
N GLN A 53 5.57 11.66 -7.27
CA GLN A 53 6.92 11.17 -6.97
C GLN A 53 7.25 11.18 -5.46
N HIS A 54 6.27 11.50 -4.61
CA HIS A 54 6.47 11.48 -3.17
C HIS A 54 6.34 10.05 -2.64
N PRO A 55 7.20 9.64 -1.70
CA PRO A 55 7.09 8.33 -1.09
C PRO A 55 5.72 8.17 -0.42
N LEU A 56 5.07 7.04 -0.67
CA LEU A 56 3.82 6.70 0.00
C LEU A 56 3.99 6.68 1.52
N ASP A 57 2.98 7.16 2.23
CA ASP A 57 2.95 7.07 3.67
C ASP A 57 2.96 5.61 4.14
N GLN A 58 3.61 5.36 5.27
CA GLN A 58 3.75 4.02 5.83
C GLN A 58 2.39 3.34 6.07
N ARG A 59 1.36 4.11 6.42
CA ARG A 59 -0.03 3.63 6.57
C ARG A 59 -0.58 3.00 5.28
N THR A 60 -0.40 3.68 4.15
CA THR A 60 -0.89 3.20 2.85
C THR A 60 -0.15 1.93 2.44
N LYS A 61 1.16 1.89 2.64
CA LYS A 61 1.99 0.71 2.32
C LYS A 61 1.57 -0.52 3.13
N LEU A 62 1.32 -0.34 4.43
CA LEU A 62 0.81 -1.41 5.29
C LEU A 62 -0.57 -1.90 4.84
N ALA A 63 -1.49 -0.98 4.53
CA ALA A 63 -2.82 -1.35 4.06
C ALA A 63 -2.75 -2.18 2.77
N CYS A 64 -1.94 -1.77 1.78
CA CYS A 64 -1.75 -2.53 0.55
C CYS A 64 -1.10 -3.90 0.80
N PHE A 65 -0.14 -4.01 1.73
CA PHE A 65 0.47 -5.28 2.11
C PHE A 65 -0.56 -6.25 2.73
N PHE A 66 -1.39 -5.77 3.67
CA PHE A 66 -2.43 -6.60 4.27
C PHE A 66 -3.44 -7.09 3.23
N LEU A 67 -3.92 -6.20 2.36
CA LEU A 67 -4.86 -6.56 1.30
C LEU A 67 -4.28 -7.63 0.35
N LYS A 68 -2.99 -7.51 -0.02
CA LYS A 68 -2.32 -8.49 -0.89
C LYS A 68 -2.20 -9.87 -0.24
N ASN A 69 -1.95 -9.93 1.07
CA ASN A 69 -1.77 -11.20 1.78
C ASN A 69 -3.09 -11.82 2.24
N LEU A 70 -4.13 -11.03 2.52
CA LEU A 70 -5.48 -11.55 2.79
C LEU A 70 -6.02 -12.37 1.62
N CYS A 71 -5.78 -11.93 0.39
CA CYS A 71 -6.17 -12.69 -0.81
C CYS A 71 -5.42 -14.02 -1.01
N LYS A 72 -4.39 -14.33 -0.20
CA LYS A 72 -3.71 -15.65 -0.26
C LYS A 72 -4.30 -16.68 0.72
N PHE A 73 -5.17 -16.26 1.63
CA PHE A 73 -5.78 -17.11 2.65
C PHE A 73 -7.31 -17.26 2.48
N ALA A 74 -7.87 -16.70 1.40
CA ALA A 74 -9.25 -16.91 0.97
C ALA A 74 -9.26 -17.83 -0.25
#